data_AF-A0A835TRP6-F1
#
_entry.id   AF-A0A835TRP6-F1
#
_cell.length_a   1.000
_cell.length_b   1.000
_cell.length_c   1.000
_cell.angle_alpha   90.00
_cell.angle_beta   90.00
_cell.angle_gamma   90.00
#
_symmetry.space_group_name_H-M   'P 1'
#
loop_
_entity.id
_entity.type
_entity.pdbx_description
1 polymer ?
#
loop_
_entity_poly.entity_id
_entity_poly.type
_entity_poly.pdbx_seq_one_letter_code
_entity_poly.pdbx_strand_id
1 'polypeptide(L)'
;MKKLGESIQQLLLAKIAVYLMTFLIVTVAWAAHVRLFQVIEHIDDVLALLNLACMMIITFLPYTFSLMASFPGVPFGIFLFSVCAVVIGLIQALIVAYGFYHPHLLNQQIQESENQNFYKHHILKIILRGPVLCFLAAIFSFFFIPLSYVLLGLVIVFPHVTRLITWCKTKVLGQRGEEEEHHSLETFTFYLSEPLSKERVEAFSDGVYAIVATLLILDICEDNVPDPREVEEKFHGSLLEALTTRLMGLLNILSLAFIGGLPLAYQLTSEFAEKSHNEIEAIQVSCVITFFASIFQFAIWTTALLNEEETLHPFARYGGKEHAFMFAKLALYPCVSLGAFFLTCLLSEFSTAIFHLMQIVIPFAFLALRIFVRISLTAIKSVMSLSRRKVVLLEEEEA
;
A
#
# COMPACT_ATOMS: atom_id res chain seq x y z
N MET A 1 -24.52 -19.74 -11.06
CA MET A 1 -23.59 -18.59 -11.11
C MET A 1 -23.74 -17.63 -9.92
N LYS A 2 -24.93 -17.09 -9.59
CA LYS A 2 -25.10 -16.14 -8.46
C LYS A 2 -24.60 -16.64 -7.09
N LYS A 3 -24.97 -17.87 -6.68
CA LYS A 3 -24.48 -18.51 -5.44
C LYS A 3 -22.97 -18.77 -5.41
N LEU A 4 -22.34 -18.98 -6.57
CA LEU A 4 -20.89 -19.21 -6.66
C LEU A 4 -20.13 -17.89 -6.51
N GLY A 5 -20.63 -16.81 -7.13
CA GLY A 5 -20.10 -15.46 -6.95
C GLY A 5 -20.22 -14.97 -5.51
N GLU A 6 -21.37 -15.20 -4.86
CA GLU A 6 -21.57 -14.85 -3.45
C GLU A 6 -20.63 -15.62 -2.51
N SER A 7 -20.41 -16.92 -2.76
CA SER A 7 -19.47 -17.74 -1.97
C SER A 7 -18.02 -17.32 -2.15
N ILE A 8 -17.59 -16.98 -3.38
CA ILE A 8 -16.25 -16.47 -3.65
C ILE A 8 -16.04 -15.09 -3.01
N GLN A 9 -17.04 -14.22 -3.07
CA GLN A 9 -16.98 -12.89 -2.46
C GLN A 9 -16.90 -12.98 -0.92
N GLN A 10 -17.66 -13.87 -0.30
CA GLN A 10 -17.56 -14.14 1.14
C GLN A 10 -16.19 -14.70 1.53
N LEU A 11 -15.65 -15.61 0.73
CA LEU A 11 -14.31 -16.18 0.97
C LEU A 11 -13.22 -15.12 0.83
N LEU A 12 -13.29 -14.26 -0.19
CA LEU A 12 -12.35 -13.17 -0.40
C LEU A 12 -12.42 -12.16 0.76
N LEU A 13 -13.62 -11.76 1.15
CA LEU A 13 -13.84 -10.87 2.29
C LEU A 13 -13.28 -11.46 3.57
N ALA A 14 -13.48 -12.76 3.81
CA ALA A 14 -12.93 -13.47 4.96
C ALA A 14 -11.39 -13.47 4.93
N LYS A 15 -10.76 -13.74 3.78
CA LYS A 15 -9.29 -13.70 3.63
C LYS A 15 -8.71 -12.31 3.87
N ILE A 16 -9.35 -11.26 3.34
CA ILE A 16 -8.96 -9.87 3.57
C ILE A 16 -9.11 -9.51 5.05
N ALA A 17 -10.21 -9.88 5.68
CA ALA A 17 -10.43 -9.64 7.11
C ALA A 17 -9.38 -10.37 7.98
N VAL A 18 -9.04 -11.61 7.63
CA VAL A 18 -8.00 -12.41 8.30
C VAL A 18 -6.64 -11.74 8.19
N TYR A 19 -6.27 -11.28 7.00
CA TYR A 19 -5.03 -10.53 6.77
C TYR A 19 -4.98 -9.25 7.62
N LEU A 20 -6.03 -8.42 7.54
CA LEU A 20 -6.10 -7.16 8.29
C LEU A 20 -6.01 -7.36 9.81
N MET A 21 -6.73 -8.36 10.34
CA MET A 21 -6.69 -8.68 11.76
C MET A 21 -5.32 -9.19 12.20
N THR A 22 -4.69 -10.07 11.42
CA THR A 22 -3.34 -10.60 11.74
C THR A 22 -2.30 -9.48 11.73
N PHE A 23 -2.35 -8.60 10.73
CA PHE A 23 -1.46 -7.43 10.64
C PHE A 23 -1.65 -6.49 11.84
N LEU A 24 -2.91 -6.22 12.23
CA LEU A 24 -3.22 -5.38 13.38
C LEU A 24 -2.70 -5.99 14.69
N ILE A 25 -2.89 -7.30 14.90
CA ILE A 25 -2.39 -8.02 16.08
C ILE A 25 -0.87 -7.90 16.18
N VAL A 26 -0.15 -8.16 15.08
CA VAL A 26 1.32 -8.06 15.05
C VAL A 26 1.76 -6.63 15.31
N THR A 27 1.08 -5.64 14.74
CA THR A 27 1.38 -4.21 14.95
C THR A 27 1.17 -3.79 16.42
N VAL A 28 0.11 -4.26 17.07
CA VAL A 28 -0.14 -4.01 18.50
C VAL A 28 0.94 -4.66 19.36
N ALA A 29 1.31 -5.91 19.07
CA ALA A 29 2.38 -6.61 19.78
C ALA A 29 3.72 -5.89 19.62
N TRP A 30 4.04 -5.44 18.41
CA TRP A 30 5.22 -4.64 18.10
C TRP A 30 5.22 -3.30 18.84
N ALA A 31 4.11 -2.56 18.86
CA ALA A 31 4.02 -1.28 19.55
C ALA A 31 4.19 -1.44 21.07
N ALA A 32 3.64 -2.52 21.66
CA ALA A 32 3.84 -2.85 23.07
C ALA A 32 5.32 -3.19 23.36
N HIS A 33 5.97 -3.93 22.46
CA HIS A 33 7.38 -4.28 22.55
C HIS A 33 8.30 -3.05 22.44
N VAL A 34 8.06 -2.16 21.48
CA VAL A 34 8.84 -0.92 21.35
C VAL A 34 8.75 -0.08 22.62
N ARG A 35 7.55 0.06 23.19
CA ARG A 35 7.36 0.79 24.46
C ARG A 35 8.11 0.16 25.62
N LEU A 36 8.15 -1.16 25.70
CA LEU A 36 8.94 -1.88 26.70
C LEU A 36 10.43 -1.57 26.56
N PHE A 37 10.96 -1.56 25.34
CA PHE A 37 12.37 -1.28 25.06
C PHE A 37 12.74 0.21 25.06
N GLN A 38 11.77 1.14 25.11
CA GLN A 38 12.05 2.56 25.39
C GLN A 38 12.42 2.80 26.87
N VAL A 39 11.96 1.92 27.76
CA VAL A 39 12.26 1.96 29.21
C VAL A 39 13.63 1.36 29.54
N ILE A 40 14.11 0.43 28.71
CA ILE A 40 15.35 -0.33 28.89
C ILE A 40 16.43 0.30 27.99
N GLU A 41 17.44 0.92 28.58
CA GLU A 41 18.52 1.59 27.85
C GLU A 41 19.63 0.61 27.45
N HIS A 42 19.99 -0.31 28.35
CA HIS A 42 21.06 -1.29 28.13
C HIS A 42 20.49 -2.72 28.11
N ILE A 43 21.00 -3.54 27.19
CA ILE A 43 20.54 -4.92 26.98
C ILE A 43 21.65 -5.90 27.40
N ASP A 44 21.36 -6.73 28.38
CA ASP A 44 22.19 -7.89 28.76
C ASP A 44 21.85 -9.14 27.94
N ASP A 45 22.74 -10.14 27.96
CA ASP A 45 22.54 -11.44 27.29
C ASP A 45 21.22 -12.13 27.70
N VAL A 46 20.81 -12.01 28.98
CA VAL A 46 19.55 -12.59 29.48
C VAL A 46 18.34 -11.89 28.87
N LEU A 47 18.36 -10.55 28.77
CA LEU A 47 17.29 -9.80 28.09
C LEU A 47 17.25 -10.14 26.61
N ALA A 48 18.41 -10.27 25.97
CA ALA A 48 18.50 -10.65 24.57
C ALA A 48 17.89 -12.04 24.33
N LEU A 49 18.16 -13.02 25.19
CA LEU A 49 17.58 -14.37 25.10
C LEU A 49 16.05 -14.36 25.32
N LEU A 50 15.57 -13.62 26.33
CA LEU A 50 14.12 -13.46 26.57
C LEU A 50 13.43 -12.76 25.39
N ASN A 51 14.09 -11.77 24.79
CA ASN A 51 13.61 -11.10 23.59
C ASN A 51 13.53 -12.06 22.40
N LEU A 52 14.56 -12.86 22.15
CA LEU A 52 14.54 -13.88 21.08
C LEU A 52 13.41 -14.89 21.29
N ALA A 53 13.20 -15.36 22.53
CA ALA A 53 12.08 -16.22 22.87
C ALA A 53 10.73 -15.56 22.61
N CYS A 54 10.58 -14.27 22.95
CA CYS A 54 9.37 -13.50 22.65
C CYS A 54 9.13 -13.39 21.14
N MET A 55 10.16 -13.05 20.36
CA MET A 55 10.07 -12.92 18.90
C MET A 55 9.67 -14.23 18.23
N MET A 56 10.24 -15.36 18.67
CA MET A 56 9.87 -16.68 18.18
C MET A 56 8.36 -16.96 18.35
N ILE A 57 7.79 -16.65 19.51
CA ILE A 57 6.35 -16.89 19.73
C ILE A 57 5.49 -15.91 18.94
N ILE A 58 5.91 -14.65 18.79
CA ILE A 58 5.22 -13.67 17.94
C ILE A 58 5.17 -14.15 16.48
N THR A 59 6.26 -14.72 15.95
CA THR A 59 6.28 -15.27 14.57
C THR A 59 5.38 -16.49 14.38
N PHE A 60 4.97 -17.16 15.47
CA PHE A 60 4.03 -18.28 15.43
C PHE A 60 2.55 -17.84 15.45
N LEU A 61 2.26 -16.59 15.85
CA LEU A 61 0.88 -16.07 15.92
C LEU A 61 0.11 -16.15 14.58
N PRO A 62 0.69 -15.79 13.41
CA PRO A 62 -0.01 -15.90 12.13
C PRO A 62 -0.50 -17.31 11.81
N TYR A 63 0.28 -18.33 12.18
CA TYR A 63 -0.11 -19.73 12.03
C TYR A 63 -1.32 -20.06 12.91
N THR A 64 -1.28 -19.70 14.20
CA THR A 64 -2.40 -19.96 15.12
C THR A 64 -3.68 -19.24 14.69
N PHE A 65 -3.56 -18.03 14.14
CA PHE A 65 -4.69 -17.26 13.62
C PHE A 65 -5.27 -17.88 12.34
N SER A 66 -4.42 -18.34 11.42
CA SER A 66 -4.85 -19.07 10.21
C SER A 66 -5.60 -20.36 10.57
N LEU A 67 -5.11 -21.09 11.59
CA LEU A 67 -5.77 -22.28 12.11
C LEU A 67 -7.15 -21.95 12.73
N MET A 68 -7.23 -20.88 13.51
CA MET A 68 -8.48 -20.37 14.10
C MET A 68 -9.49 -19.92 13.03
N ALA A 69 -9.03 -19.28 11.96
CA ALA A 69 -9.88 -18.81 10.87
C ALA A 69 -10.40 -19.95 9.97
N SER A 70 -9.57 -20.99 9.79
CA SER A 70 -9.90 -22.16 8.97
C SER A 70 -10.87 -23.11 9.68
N PHE A 71 -10.83 -23.19 11.01
CA PHE A 71 -11.68 -24.07 11.82
C PHE A 71 -12.38 -23.30 12.96
N PRO A 72 -13.26 -22.33 12.66
CA PRO A 72 -13.87 -21.46 13.68
C PRO A 72 -14.81 -22.20 14.65
N GLY A 73 -15.32 -23.38 14.25
CA GLY A 73 -16.13 -24.24 15.11
C GLY A 73 -15.31 -25.13 16.05
N VAL A 74 -13.99 -25.18 15.91
CA VAL A 74 -13.11 -26.02 16.72
C VAL A 74 -12.36 -25.13 17.73
N PRO A 75 -12.47 -25.40 19.04
CA PRO A 75 -11.92 -24.51 20.08
C PRO A 75 -10.38 -24.51 20.11
N PHE A 76 -9.73 -25.50 19.48
CA PHE A 76 -8.30 -25.69 19.50
C PHE A 76 -7.51 -24.49 18.93
N GLY A 77 -7.97 -23.89 17.83
CA GLY A 77 -7.28 -22.73 17.22
C GLY A 77 -7.26 -21.51 18.16
N ILE A 78 -8.39 -21.25 18.80
CA ILE A 78 -8.57 -20.17 19.79
C ILE A 78 -7.70 -20.43 21.02
N PHE A 79 -7.71 -21.66 21.53
CA PHE A 79 -6.90 -22.07 22.68
C PHE A 79 -5.42 -21.86 22.39
N LEU A 80 -4.93 -22.33 21.25
CA LEU A 80 -3.53 -22.22 20.87
C LEU A 80 -3.10 -20.75 20.71
N PHE A 81 -3.89 -19.93 20.03
CA PHE A 81 -3.66 -18.49 19.91
C PHE A 81 -3.58 -17.81 21.29
N SER A 82 -4.52 -18.14 22.17
CA SER A 82 -4.61 -17.55 23.51
C SER A 82 -3.43 -17.95 24.40
N VAL A 83 -2.99 -19.21 24.33
CA VAL A 83 -1.80 -19.68 25.04
C VAL A 83 -0.55 -18.94 24.55
N CYS A 84 -0.36 -18.79 23.24
CA CYS A 84 0.76 -18.02 22.69
C CYS A 84 0.76 -16.57 23.19
N ALA A 85 -0.40 -15.90 23.19
CA ALA A 85 -0.53 -14.54 23.71
C ALA A 85 -0.23 -14.45 25.21
N VAL A 86 -0.65 -15.43 26.00
CA VAL A 86 -0.33 -15.51 27.43
C VAL A 86 1.17 -15.65 27.65
N VAL A 87 1.84 -16.56 26.92
CA VAL A 87 3.28 -16.78 27.06
C VAL A 87 4.07 -15.54 26.64
N ILE A 88 3.69 -14.85 25.56
CA ILE A 88 4.29 -13.56 25.16
C ILE A 88 4.18 -12.56 26.32
N GLY A 89 2.99 -12.43 26.91
CA GLY A 89 2.75 -11.54 28.03
C GLY A 89 3.59 -11.86 29.27
N LEU A 90 3.75 -13.14 29.59
CA LEU A 90 4.59 -13.59 30.69
C LEU A 90 6.06 -13.28 30.45
N ILE A 91 6.57 -13.50 29.23
CA ILE A 91 7.96 -13.17 28.88
C ILE A 91 8.17 -11.65 28.96
N GLN A 92 7.25 -10.85 28.44
CA GLN A 92 7.33 -9.38 28.55
C GLN A 92 7.28 -8.91 30.02
N ALA A 93 6.43 -9.53 30.86
CA ALA A 93 6.39 -9.26 32.28
C ALA A 93 7.70 -9.63 33.01
N LEU A 94 8.34 -10.74 32.61
CA LEU A 94 9.65 -11.14 33.13
C LEU A 94 10.74 -10.14 32.73
N ILE A 95 10.74 -9.66 31.48
CA ILE A 95 11.68 -8.62 31.00
C ILE A 95 11.55 -7.35 31.86
N VAL A 96 10.32 -6.89 32.12
CA VAL A 96 10.08 -5.75 33.03
C VAL A 96 10.59 -6.05 34.42
N ALA A 97 10.20 -7.19 35.01
CA ALA A 97 10.58 -7.52 36.38
C ALA A 97 12.10 -7.61 36.55
N TYR A 98 12.81 -8.14 35.56
CA TYR A 98 14.27 -8.21 35.53
C TYR A 98 14.90 -6.83 35.36
N GLY A 99 14.40 -5.99 34.44
CA GLY A 99 14.89 -4.62 34.26
C GLY A 99 14.77 -3.78 35.54
N PHE A 100 13.65 -3.90 36.27
CA PHE A 100 13.49 -3.24 37.58
C PHE A 100 14.29 -3.88 38.72
N TYR A 101 14.74 -5.13 38.57
CA TYR A 101 15.64 -5.77 39.54
C TYR A 101 17.10 -5.30 39.35
N HIS A 102 17.46 -4.86 38.15
CA HIS A 102 18.78 -4.34 37.79
C HIS A 102 18.70 -2.87 37.31
N PRO A 103 18.67 -1.89 38.23
CA PRO A 103 18.39 -0.48 37.91
C PRO A 103 19.34 0.18 36.90
N HIS A 104 20.56 -0.35 36.73
CA HIS A 104 21.54 0.14 35.75
C HIS A 104 21.14 -0.10 34.29
N LEU A 105 20.16 -0.98 34.04
CA LEU A 105 19.63 -1.26 32.70
C LEU A 105 18.51 -0.30 32.28
N LEU A 106 17.93 0.41 33.24
CA LEU A 106 16.81 1.34 33.01
C LEU A 106 17.33 2.71 32.58
N ASN A 107 16.50 3.44 31.84
CA ASN A 107 16.77 4.82 31.47
C ASN A 107 16.99 5.70 32.72
N GLN A 108 17.99 6.58 32.66
CA GLN A 108 18.36 7.51 33.73
C GLN A 108 17.17 8.31 34.30
N GLN A 109 16.20 8.68 33.46
CA GLN A 109 14.99 9.41 33.90
C GLN A 109 14.11 8.61 34.89
N ILE A 110 14.09 7.29 34.78
CA ILE A 110 13.31 6.40 35.65
C ILE A 110 14.13 6.05 36.89
N GLN A 111 15.46 5.95 36.75
CA GLN A 111 16.39 5.70 37.84
C GLN A 111 16.34 6.79 38.92
N GLU A 112 16.24 8.07 38.51
CA GLU A 112 16.18 9.23 39.42
C GLU A 112 14.78 9.48 40.02
N SER A 113 13.75 8.74 39.58
CA SER A 113 12.38 8.92 40.06
C SER A 113 12.18 8.33 41.47
N GLU A 114 11.54 9.08 42.36
CA GLU A 114 11.33 8.73 43.78
C GLU A 114 10.41 7.51 43.98
N ASN A 115 9.74 7.01 42.92
CA ASN A 115 8.65 6.05 43.00
C ASN A 115 8.76 4.86 42.01
N GLN A 116 9.94 4.24 41.89
CA GLN A 116 10.21 3.10 40.98
C GLN A 116 9.20 1.94 41.10
N ASN A 117 8.73 1.62 42.32
CA ASN A 117 7.74 0.56 42.55
C ASN A 117 6.38 0.87 41.95
N PHE A 118 5.99 2.16 41.90
CA PHE A 118 4.77 2.60 41.25
C PHE A 118 4.85 2.38 39.73
N TYR A 119 5.97 2.77 39.11
CA TYR A 119 6.22 2.54 37.68
C TYR A 119 6.24 1.05 37.33
N LYS A 120 6.93 0.22 38.12
CA LYS A 120 6.96 -1.23 37.94
C LYS A 120 5.55 -1.83 37.94
N HIS A 121 4.75 -1.54 38.97
CA HIS A 121 3.40 -2.10 39.10
C HIS A 121 2.49 -1.62 37.97
N HIS A 122 2.65 -0.37 37.54
CA HIS A 122 1.86 0.22 36.47
C HIS A 122 2.17 -0.40 35.09
N ILE A 123 3.45 -0.49 34.72
CA ILE A 123 3.89 -1.10 33.45
C ILE A 123 3.47 -2.58 33.41
N LEU A 124 3.67 -3.31 34.51
CA LEU A 124 3.25 -4.70 34.62
C LEU A 124 1.74 -4.84 34.46
N LYS A 125 0.93 -3.96 35.07
CA LYS A 125 -0.53 -3.98 34.94
C LYS A 125 -0.99 -3.70 33.52
N ILE A 126 -0.32 -2.82 32.77
CA ILE A 126 -0.65 -2.56 31.36
C ILE A 126 -0.35 -3.79 30.50
N ILE A 127 0.86 -4.34 30.62
CA ILE A 127 1.30 -5.50 29.83
C ILE A 127 0.47 -6.74 30.15
N LEU A 128 0.11 -6.96 31.41
CA LEU A 128 -0.61 -8.15 31.86
C LEU A 128 -2.12 -8.15 31.54
N ARG A 129 -2.73 -6.98 31.24
CA ARG A 129 -4.17 -6.89 30.91
C ARG A 129 -4.56 -7.74 29.70
N GLY A 130 -3.82 -7.65 28.59
CA GLY A 130 -4.09 -8.45 27.38
C GLY A 130 -3.98 -9.96 27.62
N PRO A 131 -2.86 -10.45 28.16
CA PRO A 131 -2.67 -11.84 28.57
C PRO A 131 -3.74 -12.36 29.51
N VAL A 132 -4.21 -11.58 30.49
CA VAL A 132 -5.28 -12.00 31.40
C VAL A 132 -6.60 -12.20 30.64
N LEU A 133 -6.93 -11.31 29.71
CA LEU A 133 -8.11 -11.48 28.85
C LEU A 133 -7.97 -12.67 27.90
N CYS A 134 -6.78 -12.91 27.34
CA CYS A 134 -6.49 -14.10 26.55
C CYS A 134 -6.57 -15.38 27.39
N PHE A 135 -6.11 -15.36 28.64
CA PHE A 135 -6.23 -16.49 29.54
C PHE A 135 -7.69 -16.83 29.84
N LEU A 136 -8.53 -15.81 30.09
CA LEU A 136 -9.97 -16.00 30.21
C LEU A 136 -10.58 -16.57 28.93
N ALA A 137 -10.18 -16.05 27.76
CA ALA A 137 -10.60 -16.58 26.46
C ALA A 137 -10.22 -18.05 26.28
N ALA A 138 -9.01 -18.47 26.66
CA ALA A 138 -8.56 -19.86 26.62
C ALA A 138 -9.39 -20.79 27.51
N ILE A 139 -9.86 -20.31 28.66
CA ILE A 139 -10.77 -21.09 29.53
C ILE A 139 -12.14 -21.20 28.86
N PHE A 140 -12.71 -20.07 28.43
CA PHE A 140 -14.03 -20.03 27.83
C PHE A 140 -14.11 -20.70 26.46
N SER A 141 -12.99 -20.89 25.74
CA SER A 141 -13.01 -21.58 24.44
C SER A 141 -13.55 -23.01 24.54
N PHE A 142 -13.36 -23.70 25.67
CA PHE A 142 -13.88 -25.07 25.86
C PHE A 142 -15.36 -25.12 26.25
N PHE A 143 -15.89 -24.04 26.85
CA PHE A 143 -17.27 -24.00 27.34
C PHE A 143 -18.23 -23.26 26.39
N PHE A 144 -17.78 -22.13 25.82
CA PHE A 144 -18.60 -21.25 25.01
C PHE A 144 -17.76 -20.43 24.00
N ILE A 145 -17.61 -20.99 22.79
CA ILE A 145 -16.81 -20.42 21.70
C ILE A 145 -17.15 -18.95 21.36
N PRO A 146 -18.44 -18.53 21.25
CA PRO A 146 -18.75 -17.15 20.87
C PRO A 146 -18.24 -16.10 21.87
N LEU A 147 -18.28 -16.39 23.18
CA LEU A 147 -17.76 -15.48 24.22
C LEU A 147 -16.24 -15.35 24.10
N SER A 148 -15.54 -16.42 23.74
CA SER A 148 -14.10 -16.37 23.52
C SER A 148 -13.72 -15.43 22.37
N TYR A 149 -14.50 -15.42 21.28
CA TYR A 149 -14.29 -14.48 20.18
C TYR A 149 -14.57 -13.03 20.58
N VAL A 150 -15.60 -12.80 21.41
CA VAL A 150 -15.88 -11.45 21.95
C VAL A 150 -14.73 -10.96 22.82
N LEU A 151 -14.19 -11.83 23.70
CA LEU A 151 -13.04 -11.51 24.54
C LEU A 151 -11.79 -11.19 23.70
N LEU A 152 -11.49 -12.00 22.68
CA LEU A 152 -10.37 -11.73 21.77
C LEU A 152 -10.56 -10.45 20.95
N GLY A 153 -11.78 -10.21 20.45
CA GLY A 153 -12.13 -8.97 19.76
C GLY A 153 -11.91 -7.75 20.67
N LEU A 154 -12.28 -7.86 21.95
CA LEU A 154 -12.05 -6.81 22.93
C LEU A 154 -10.56 -6.55 23.15
N VAL A 155 -9.71 -7.58 23.21
CA VAL A 155 -8.24 -7.42 23.33
C VAL A 155 -7.67 -6.59 22.17
N ILE A 156 -8.13 -6.82 20.95
CA ILE A 156 -7.65 -6.12 19.75
C ILE A 156 -8.22 -4.69 19.70
N VAL A 157 -9.51 -4.51 19.96
CA VAL A 157 -10.23 -3.24 19.77
C VAL A 157 -9.98 -2.25 20.92
N PHE A 158 -9.82 -2.74 22.15
CA PHE A 158 -9.71 -1.91 23.36
C PHE A 158 -8.58 -0.88 23.32
N PRO A 159 -7.34 -1.21 22.90
CA PRO A 159 -6.25 -0.22 22.78
C PRO A 159 -6.56 0.90 21.78
N HIS A 160 -7.21 0.58 20.66
CA HIS A 160 -7.57 1.56 19.63
C HIS A 160 -8.72 2.45 20.06
N VAL A 161 -9.76 1.87 20.68
CA VAL A 161 -10.90 2.63 21.22
C VAL A 161 -10.46 3.58 22.33
N THR A 162 -9.57 3.13 23.22
CA THR A 162 -9.05 4.00 24.30
C THR A 162 -8.28 5.19 23.73
N ARG A 163 -7.48 5.00 22.67
CA ARG A 163 -6.79 6.09 21.97
C ARG A 163 -7.76 7.02 21.25
N LEU A 164 -8.76 6.48 20.56
CA LEU A 164 -9.76 7.27 19.83
C LEU A 164 -10.60 8.14 20.79
N ILE A 165 -11.02 7.58 21.92
CA ILE A 165 -11.76 8.30 22.97
C ILE A 165 -10.90 9.43 23.54
N THR A 166 -9.61 9.18 23.80
CA THR A 166 -8.68 10.18 24.32
C THR A 166 -8.47 11.31 23.31
N TRP A 167 -8.23 10.96 22.04
CA TRP A 167 -8.09 11.92 20.95
C TRP A 167 -9.35 12.76 20.74
N CYS A 168 -10.53 12.13 20.75
CA CYS A 168 -11.82 12.82 20.67
C CYS A 168 -12.03 13.74 21.86
N LYS A 169 -11.73 13.30 23.09
CA LYS A 169 -11.79 14.15 24.29
C LYS A 169 -10.88 15.37 24.15
N THR A 170 -9.63 15.18 23.71
CA THR A 170 -8.68 16.30 23.53
C THR A 170 -9.09 17.27 22.42
N LYS A 171 -9.80 16.81 21.39
CA LYS A 171 -10.24 17.64 20.26
C LYS A 171 -11.60 18.31 20.50
N VAL A 172 -12.45 17.74 21.37
CA VAL A 172 -13.79 18.24 21.72
C VAL A 172 -13.75 19.14 22.96
N LEU A 173 -12.98 18.81 24.00
CA LEU A 173 -12.77 19.66 25.18
C LEU A 173 -11.57 20.61 24.96
N GLY A 174 -11.66 21.46 23.94
CA GLY A 174 -10.67 22.52 23.73
C GLY A 174 -10.58 23.43 24.97
N GLN A 175 -9.37 23.56 25.51
CA GLN A 175 -8.88 24.64 26.40
C GLN A 175 -9.95 25.44 27.19
N ARG A 176 -10.36 24.93 28.35
CA ARG A 176 -10.81 25.79 29.47
C ARG A 176 -10.53 25.03 30.76
N GLY A 177 -9.69 25.61 31.61
CA GLY A 177 -9.22 25.00 32.85
C GLY A 177 -10.29 24.84 33.93
N GLU A 178 -9.91 24.06 34.95
CA GLU A 178 -10.36 23.96 36.35
C GLU A 178 -10.02 22.51 36.79
N GLU A 179 -8.82 22.25 37.32
CA GLU A 179 -8.50 22.29 38.77
C GLU A 179 -9.67 21.74 39.62
N GLU A 180 -9.58 20.47 40.06
CA GLU A 180 -9.81 20.03 41.46
C GLU A 180 -10.07 18.52 41.68
N GLU A 181 -10.29 17.64 40.68
CA GLU A 181 -10.59 16.20 40.98
C GLU A 181 -9.78 15.10 40.26
N HIS A 182 -8.89 15.41 39.30
CA HIS A 182 -8.29 14.38 38.42
C HIS A 182 -6.76 14.28 38.41
N HIS A 183 -6.10 14.58 39.53
CA HIS A 183 -4.64 14.43 39.68
C HIS A 183 -4.13 12.99 39.43
N SER A 184 -5.00 11.98 39.50
CA SER A 184 -4.68 10.58 39.19
C SER A 184 -4.88 10.19 37.72
N LEU A 185 -5.50 11.03 36.89
CA LEU A 185 -5.81 10.73 35.48
C LEU A 185 -4.88 11.49 34.50
N GLU A 186 -4.47 12.71 34.83
CA GLU A 186 -3.62 13.53 33.96
C GLU A 186 -2.15 13.07 33.94
N THR A 187 -1.56 12.72 35.08
CA THR A 187 -0.24 12.07 35.11
C THR A 187 -0.26 10.67 34.48
N PHE A 188 -1.44 10.04 34.42
CA PHE A 188 -1.66 8.66 33.97
C PHE A 188 -1.66 8.50 32.44
N THR A 189 -2.00 9.55 31.71
CA THR A 189 -2.09 9.56 30.23
C THR A 189 -0.77 9.98 29.58
N PHE A 190 0.13 10.61 30.35
CA PHE A 190 1.38 11.20 29.88
C PHE A 190 2.35 10.16 29.26
N TYR A 191 2.53 8.99 29.87
CA TYR A 191 3.47 7.97 29.36
C TYR A 191 2.89 7.00 28.32
N LEU A 192 1.56 6.84 28.26
CA LEU A 192 0.91 6.12 27.15
C LEU A 192 0.91 6.95 25.86
N SER A 193 1.23 8.24 25.98
CA SER A 193 1.32 9.25 24.93
C SER A 193 2.77 9.63 24.59
N GLU A 194 3.75 8.89 25.10
CA GLU A 194 5.14 9.09 24.69
C GLU A 194 5.25 8.71 23.19
N PRO A 195 5.81 9.60 22.35
CA PRO A 195 5.94 9.32 20.93
C PRO A 195 6.77 8.05 20.74
N LEU A 196 6.31 7.17 19.84
CA LEU A 196 7.09 6.01 19.44
C LEU A 196 8.42 6.50 18.85
N SER A 197 9.51 5.78 19.12
CA SER A 197 10.81 6.09 18.51
C SER A 197 10.69 6.13 16.99
N LYS A 198 11.08 7.26 16.39
CA LYS A 198 11.06 7.50 14.96
C LYS A 198 11.87 6.42 14.21
N GLU A 199 13.07 6.09 14.71
CA GLU A 199 13.95 5.07 14.14
C GLU A 199 13.27 3.71 14.04
N ARG A 200 12.48 3.34 15.06
CA ARG A 200 11.78 2.05 15.10
C ARG A 200 10.60 2.03 14.13
N VAL A 201 9.90 3.14 13.99
CA VAL A 201 8.83 3.30 12.98
C VAL A 201 9.42 3.23 11.58
N GLU A 202 10.52 3.94 11.31
CA GLU A 202 11.24 3.89 10.03
C GLU A 202 11.71 2.47 9.71
N ALA A 203 12.35 1.77 10.67
CA ALA A 203 12.79 0.39 10.48
C ALA A 203 11.63 -0.60 10.20
N PHE A 204 10.47 -0.42 10.86
CA PHE A 204 9.29 -1.23 10.58
C PHE A 204 8.73 -0.95 9.19
N SER A 205 8.61 0.32 8.81
CA SER A 205 8.19 0.74 7.47
C SER A 205 9.13 0.22 6.38
N ASP A 206 10.44 0.37 6.55
CA ASP A 206 11.45 -0.13 5.62
C ASP A 206 11.36 -1.65 5.46
N GLY A 207 11.17 -2.38 6.57
CA GLY A 207 10.95 -3.83 6.54
C GLY A 207 9.69 -4.23 5.75
N VAL A 208 8.58 -3.53 5.96
CA VAL A 208 7.33 -3.77 5.21
C VAL A 208 7.52 -3.47 3.72
N TYR A 209 8.12 -2.32 3.38
CA TYR A 209 8.40 -1.97 1.98
C TYR A 209 9.35 -2.96 1.31
N ALA A 210 10.37 -3.43 2.02
CA ALA A 210 11.29 -4.47 1.53
C ALA A 210 10.55 -5.77 1.23
N ILE A 211 9.68 -6.24 2.14
CA ILE A 211 8.88 -7.46 1.91
C ILE A 211 7.96 -7.28 0.69
N VAL A 212 7.25 -6.16 0.59
CA VAL A 212 6.38 -5.87 -0.57
C VAL A 212 7.19 -5.87 -1.87
N ALA A 213 8.34 -5.21 -1.91
CA ALA A 213 9.22 -5.22 -3.07
C ALA A 213 9.71 -6.63 -3.42
N THR A 214 10.07 -7.45 -2.41
CA THR A 214 10.49 -8.85 -2.64
C THR A 214 9.35 -9.73 -3.15
N LEU A 215 8.14 -9.57 -2.64
CA LEU A 215 6.98 -10.34 -3.13
C LEU A 215 6.62 -9.93 -4.57
N LEU A 216 6.70 -8.65 -4.90
CA LEU A 216 6.48 -8.16 -6.26
C LEU A 216 7.51 -8.73 -7.24
N ILE A 217 8.81 -8.75 -6.88
CA ILE A 217 9.82 -9.34 -7.78
C ILE A 217 9.68 -10.87 -7.87
N LEU A 218 9.30 -11.56 -6.80
CA LEU A 218 9.04 -13.00 -6.82
C LEU A 218 7.87 -13.34 -7.75
N ASP A 219 6.77 -12.59 -7.66
CA ASP A 219 5.60 -12.73 -8.56
C ASP A 219 6.00 -12.48 -10.02
N ILE A 220 6.82 -11.45 -10.27
CA ILE A 220 7.37 -11.20 -11.60
C ILE A 220 8.24 -12.37 -12.08
N CYS A 221 9.10 -12.91 -11.22
CA CYS A 221 9.99 -14.01 -11.56
C CYS A 221 9.28 -15.36 -11.76
N GLU A 222 8.18 -15.61 -11.04
CA GLU A 222 7.42 -16.86 -11.15
C GLU A 222 6.58 -16.90 -12.42
N ASP A 223 5.86 -15.80 -12.73
CA ASP A 223 4.90 -15.78 -13.84
C ASP A 223 5.47 -15.24 -15.16
N ASN A 224 6.58 -14.49 -15.17
CA ASN A 224 7.11 -13.88 -16.40
C ASN A 224 8.33 -14.61 -17.00
N VAL A 225 8.83 -15.68 -16.36
CA VAL A 225 9.88 -16.52 -16.93
C VAL A 225 9.23 -17.69 -17.70
N PRO A 226 9.38 -17.76 -19.04
CA PRO A 226 8.77 -18.83 -19.83
C PRO A 226 9.49 -20.17 -19.62
N ASP A 227 8.72 -21.27 -19.59
CA ASP A 227 9.27 -22.63 -19.55
C ASP A 227 9.97 -22.94 -20.90
N PRO A 228 11.22 -23.47 -20.90
CA PRO A 228 11.92 -23.87 -22.12
C PRO A 228 11.07 -24.70 -23.11
N ARG A 229 10.20 -25.58 -22.61
CA ARG A 229 9.32 -26.41 -23.46
C ARG A 229 8.23 -25.58 -24.15
N GLU A 230 7.67 -24.60 -23.45
CA GLU A 230 6.67 -23.69 -24.02
C GLU A 230 7.31 -22.81 -25.11
N VAL A 231 8.55 -22.34 -24.90
CA VAL A 231 9.29 -21.56 -25.90
C VAL A 231 9.55 -22.37 -27.18
N GLU A 232 9.92 -23.64 -27.03
CA GLU A 232 10.19 -24.51 -28.18
C GLU A 232 8.92 -24.87 -28.96
N GLU A 233 7.81 -25.20 -28.26
CA GLU A 233 6.55 -25.59 -28.91
C GLU A 233 5.78 -24.41 -29.51
N LYS A 234 5.74 -23.26 -28.82
CA LYS A 234 4.83 -22.14 -29.15
C LYS A 234 5.51 -20.98 -29.87
N PHE A 235 6.81 -20.78 -29.64
CA PHE A 235 7.60 -19.68 -30.19
C PHE A 235 8.78 -20.17 -31.03
N HIS A 236 8.77 -21.44 -31.47
CA HIS A 236 9.80 -22.04 -32.32
C HIS A 236 11.25 -21.84 -31.83
N GLY A 237 11.45 -21.79 -30.51
CA GLY A 237 12.76 -21.57 -29.89
C GLY A 237 13.18 -20.10 -29.75
N SER A 238 12.35 -19.14 -30.13
CA SER A 238 12.61 -17.70 -29.99
C SER A 238 12.25 -17.21 -28.59
N LEU A 239 13.27 -17.09 -27.72
CA LEU A 239 13.10 -16.55 -26.37
C LEU A 239 12.64 -15.08 -26.39
N LEU A 240 13.07 -14.31 -27.39
CA LEU A 240 12.72 -12.90 -27.52
C LEU A 240 11.21 -12.73 -27.71
N GLU A 241 10.57 -13.54 -28.53
CA GLU A 241 9.12 -13.49 -28.77
C GLU A 241 8.30 -13.87 -27.53
N ALA A 242 8.75 -14.90 -26.80
CA ALA A 242 8.13 -15.32 -25.56
C ALA A 242 8.16 -14.20 -24.50
N LEU A 243 9.31 -13.53 -24.34
CA LEU A 243 9.47 -12.40 -23.42
C LEU A 243 8.66 -11.17 -23.86
N THR A 244 8.68 -10.83 -25.15
CA THR A 244 7.89 -9.72 -25.70
C THR A 244 6.40 -9.93 -25.47
N THR A 245 5.91 -11.16 -25.65
CA THR A 245 4.49 -11.50 -25.42
C THR A 245 4.08 -11.38 -23.95
N ARG A 246 4.92 -11.89 -23.03
CA ARG A 246 4.67 -11.77 -21.58
C ARG A 246 4.78 -10.31 -21.09
N LEU A 247 5.75 -9.54 -21.59
CA LEU A 247 5.89 -8.11 -21.31
C LEU A 247 4.65 -7.32 -21.75
N MET A 248 4.10 -7.60 -22.94
CA MET A 248 2.84 -7.00 -23.37
C MET A 248 1.68 -7.35 -22.44
N GLY A 249 1.62 -8.58 -21.93
CA GLY A 249 0.65 -9.01 -20.92
C GLY A 249 0.78 -8.23 -19.60
N LEU A 250 1.99 -8.10 -19.08
CA LEU A 250 2.29 -7.35 -17.85
C LEU A 250 1.93 -5.87 -17.98
N LEU A 251 2.32 -5.23 -19.09
CA LEU A 251 1.96 -3.84 -19.39
C LEU A 251 0.44 -3.65 -19.49
N ASN A 252 -0.29 -4.65 -20.01
CA ASN A 252 -1.75 -4.61 -20.07
C ASN A 252 -2.39 -4.72 -18.67
N ILE A 253 -1.87 -5.59 -17.81
CA ILE A 253 -2.33 -5.71 -16.41
C ILE A 253 -2.13 -4.38 -15.67
N LEU A 254 -0.95 -3.76 -15.82
CA LEU A 254 -0.66 -2.44 -15.25
C LEU A 254 -1.61 -1.37 -15.79
N SER A 255 -1.82 -1.33 -17.11
CA SER A 255 -2.78 -0.41 -17.74
C SER A 255 -4.19 -0.59 -17.14
N LEU A 256 -4.69 -1.83 -17.04
CA LEU A 256 -6.01 -2.14 -16.49
C LEU A 256 -6.13 -1.78 -15.00
N ALA A 257 -5.06 -1.96 -14.21
CA ALA A 257 -5.05 -1.57 -12.81
C ALA A 257 -5.23 -0.06 -12.63
N PHE A 258 -4.53 0.76 -13.42
CA PHE A 258 -4.71 2.21 -13.40
C PHE A 258 -6.07 2.65 -13.96
N ILE A 259 -6.59 1.97 -15.00
CA ILE A 259 -7.96 2.20 -15.50
C ILE A 259 -9.00 1.92 -14.39
N GLY A 260 -8.79 0.88 -13.58
CA GLY A 260 -9.62 0.56 -12.42
C GLY A 260 -9.64 1.64 -11.34
N GLY A 261 -8.64 2.52 -11.30
CA GLY A 261 -8.56 3.69 -10.42
C GLY A 261 -9.31 4.93 -10.93
N LEU A 262 -9.78 4.95 -12.18
CA LEU A 262 -10.50 6.10 -12.74
C LEU A 262 -11.81 6.45 -12.00
N PRO A 263 -12.66 5.50 -11.55
CA PRO A 263 -13.86 5.84 -10.78
C PRO A 263 -13.54 6.61 -9.49
N LEU A 264 -12.45 6.24 -8.80
CA LEU A 264 -11.97 6.96 -7.62
C LEU A 264 -11.50 8.37 -7.99
N ALA A 265 -10.75 8.50 -9.09
CA ALA A 265 -10.28 9.79 -9.58
C ALA A 265 -11.45 10.75 -9.91
N TYR A 266 -12.48 10.27 -10.59
CA TYR A 266 -13.67 11.06 -10.92
C TYR A 266 -14.48 11.41 -9.67
N GLN A 267 -14.62 10.49 -8.73
CA GLN A 267 -15.33 10.73 -7.48
C GLN A 267 -14.63 11.81 -6.64
N LEU A 268 -13.30 11.73 -6.48
CA LEU A 268 -12.51 12.73 -5.78
C LEU A 268 -12.67 14.13 -6.40
N THR A 269 -12.65 14.23 -7.74
CA THR A 269 -12.87 15.52 -8.42
C THR A 269 -14.28 16.09 -8.23
N SER A 270 -15.26 15.27 -7.85
CA SER A 270 -16.66 15.70 -7.64
C SER A 270 -17.01 16.03 -6.19
N GLU A 271 -16.23 15.53 -5.23
CA GLU A 271 -16.52 15.61 -3.80
C GLU A 271 -15.95 16.87 -3.13
N PHE A 272 -14.89 17.46 -3.70
CA PHE A 272 -14.26 18.68 -3.16
C PHE A 272 -14.96 19.97 -3.63
N ALA A 273 -15.02 20.94 -2.72
CA ALA A 273 -15.60 22.26 -3.01
C ALA A 273 -14.75 23.03 -4.03
N GLU A 274 -15.43 23.73 -4.95
CA GLU A 274 -14.85 24.59 -5.99
C GLU A 274 -13.82 25.57 -5.40
N LYS A 275 -12.61 25.59 -5.96
CA LYS A 275 -11.42 26.40 -5.57
C LYS A 275 -10.74 26.03 -4.25
N SER A 276 -10.95 24.82 -3.72
CA SER A 276 -10.16 24.32 -2.58
C SER A 276 -8.80 23.75 -3.03
N HIS A 277 -7.78 23.83 -2.18
CA HIS A 277 -6.46 23.21 -2.44
C HIS A 277 -6.58 21.71 -2.76
N ASN A 278 -7.53 21.04 -2.11
CA ASN A 278 -7.81 19.63 -2.26
C ASN A 278 -8.39 19.28 -3.65
N GLU A 279 -9.07 20.22 -4.31
CA GLU A 279 -9.57 20.03 -5.68
C GLU A 279 -8.42 19.96 -6.69
N ILE A 280 -7.40 20.80 -6.53
CA ILE A 280 -6.21 20.82 -7.40
C ILE A 280 -5.46 19.49 -7.27
N GLU A 281 -5.26 19.00 -6.04
CA GLU A 281 -4.64 17.71 -5.78
C GLU A 281 -5.47 16.56 -6.39
N ALA A 282 -6.81 16.60 -6.29
CA ALA A 282 -7.68 15.61 -6.89
C ALA A 282 -7.58 15.58 -8.44
N ILE A 283 -7.53 16.77 -9.08
CA ILE A 283 -7.32 16.89 -10.53
C ILE A 283 -5.95 16.34 -10.93
N GLN A 284 -4.89 16.67 -10.17
CA GLN A 284 -3.55 16.15 -10.41
C GLN A 284 -3.50 14.62 -10.30
N VAL A 285 -4.09 14.04 -9.26
CA VAL A 285 -4.20 12.59 -9.08
C VAL A 285 -4.93 11.96 -10.27
N SER A 286 -6.02 12.57 -10.75
CA SER A 286 -6.76 12.11 -11.93
C SER A 286 -5.91 12.13 -13.21
N CYS A 287 -5.15 13.20 -13.44
CA CYS A 287 -4.22 13.30 -14.57
C CYS A 287 -3.12 12.23 -14.50
N VAL A 288 -2.55 11.99 -13.31
CA VAL A 288 -1.51 10.98 -13.10
C VAL A 288 -2.04 9.57 -13.36
N ILE A 289 -3.22 9.23 -12.83
CA ILE A 289 -3.85 7.92 -13.07
C ILE A 289 -4.12 7.72 -14.56
N THR A 290 -4.67 8.73 -15.23
CA THR A 290 -4.95 8.68 -16.68
C THR A 290 -3.67 8.58 -17.52
N PHE A 291 -2.61 9.26 -17.11
CA PHE A 291 -1.30 9.19 -17.76
C PHE A 291 -0.73 7.78 -17.66
N PHE A 292 -0.67 7.19 -16.46
CA PHE A 292 -0.15 5.83 -16.28
C PHE A 292 -1.02 4.77 -16.98
N ALA A 293 -2.35 4.91 -16.94
CA ALA A 293 -3.27 4.03 -17.67
C ALA A 293 -2.95 3.99 -19.18
N SER A 294 -2.64 5.15 -19.78
CA SER A 294 -2.45 5.30 -21.21
C SER A 294 -1.00 5.10 -21.69
N ILE A 295 0.01 5.45 -20.89
CA ILE A 295 1.42 5.26 -21.25
C ILE A 295 1.77 3.77 -21.36
N PHE A 296 1.17 2.91 -20.53
CA PHE A 296 1.37 1.46 -20.64
C PHE A 296 0.76 0.90 -21.94
N GLN A 297 -0.36 1.44 -22.41
CA GLN A 297 -0.92 1.06 -23.72
C GLN A 297 -0.02 1.49 -24.87
N PHE A 298 0.57 2.68 -24.77
CA PHE A 298 1.58 3.13 -25.72
C PHE A 298 2.82 2.23 -25.70
N ALA A 299 3.30 1.84 -24.51
CA ALA A 299 4.43 0.92 -24.33
C ALA A 299 4.15 -0.48 -24.90
N ILE A 300 2.92 -1.01 -24.79
CA ILE A 300 2.52 -2.27 -25.45
C ILE A 300 2.70 -2.15 -26.97
N TRP A 301 2.22 -1.05 -27.57
CA TRP A 301 2.36 -0.84 -29.00
C TRP A 301 3.82 -0.67 -29.43
N THR A 302 4.64 0.05 -28.66
CA THR A 302 6.08 0.14 -28.91
C THR A 302 6.77 -1.21 -28.80
N THR A 303 6.38 -2.03 -27.82
CA THR A 303 6.90 -3.39 -27.63
C THR A 303 6.50 -4.30 -28.79
N ALA A 304 5.26 -4.20 -29.27
CA ALA A 304 4.79 -4.92 -30.46
C ALA A 304 5.54 -4.50 -31.74
N LEU A 305 5.94 -3.24 -31.86
CA LEU A 305 6.73 -2.76 -33.00
C LEU A 305 8.15 -3.34 -33.05
N LEU A 306 8.71 -3.78 -31.91
CA LEU A 306 10.03 -4.42 -31.90
C LEU A 306 10.02 -5.77 -32.62
N ASN A 307 8.88 -6.49 -32.59
CA ASN A 307 8.65 -7.75 -33.28
C ASN A 307 7.44 -7.63 -34.24
N GLU A 308 7.56 -6.73 -35.23
CA GLU A 308 6.43 -6.31 -36.08
C GLU A 308 5.89 -7.39 -37.03
N GLU A 309 6.68 -8.41 -37.36
CA GLU A 309 6.27 -9.46 -38.31
C GLU A 309 5.26 -10.44 -37.73
N GLU A 310 5.37 -10.76 -36.44
CA GLU A 310 4.54 -11.77 -35.78
C GLU A 310 3.42 -11.17 -34.92
N THR A 311 3.68 -10.03 -34.28
CA THR A 311 2.73 -9.45 -33.31
C THR A 311 1.76 -8.44 -33.94
N LEU A 312 2.12 -7.86 -35.09
CA LEU A 312 1.36 -6.78 -35.73
C LEU A 312 0.89 -7.14 -37.13
N HIS A 313 -0.36 -6.74 -37.42
CA HIS A 313 -0.93 -6.83 -38.76
C HIS A 313 -0.12 -5.94 -39.75
N PRO A 314 0.10 -6.35 -41.01
CA PRO A 314 0.88 -5.61 -42.02
C PRO A 314 0.56 -4.12 -42.21
N PHE A 315 -0.65 -3.67 -41.85
CA PHE A 315 -1.05 -2.27 -41.97
C PHE A 315 -0.54 -1.37 -40.83
N ALA A 316 -0.16 -1.95 -39.69
CA ALA A 316 0.29 -1.25 -38.49
C ALA A 316 1.83 -1.25 -38.30
N ARG A 317 2.54 -2.04 -39.11
CA ARG A 317 4.02 -2.11 -39.17
C ARG A 317 4.65 -0.79 -39.57
N TYR A 318 5.97 -0.64 -39.41
CA TYR A 318 6.69 0.55 -39.85
C TYR A 318 6.41 0.85 -41.34
N GLY A 319 6.01 2.10 -41.64
CA GLY A 319 5.63 2.51 -43.00
C GLY A 319 4.25 2.04 -43.47
N GLY A 320 3.52 1.28 -42.65
CA GLY A 320 2.15 0.86 -42.93
C GLY A 320 1.14 2.02 -42.99
N LYS A 321 0.03 1.82 -43.70
CA LYS A 321 -1.01 2.86 -43.92
C LYS A 321 -1.62 3.38 -42.61
N GLU A 322 -1.69 2.53 -41.59
CA GLU A 322 -2.35 2.84 -40.30
C GLU A 322 -1.34 3.07 -39.17
N HIS A 323 -0.03 2.94 -39.41
CA HIS A 323 1.02 3.12 -38.40
C HIS A 323 0.97 4.51 -37.74
N ALA A 324 0.98 5.57 -38.55
CA ALA A 324 0.91 6.96 -38.07
C ALA A 324 -0.41 7.25 -37.34
N PHE A 325 -1.50 6.59 -37.74
CA PHE A 325 -2.79 6.72 -37.07
C PHE A 325 -2.78 6.03 -35.70
N MET A 326 -2.25 4.81 -35.59
CA MET A 326 -2.12 4.09 -34.33
C MET A 326 -1.21 4.81 -33.33
N PHE A 327 -0.07 5.35 -33.80
CA PHE A 327 0.81 6.20 -33.00
C PHE A 327 0.06 7.40 -32.40
N ALA A 328 -0.61 8.18 -33.26
CA ALA A 328 -1.35 9.36 -32.82
C ALA A 328 -2.49 9.00 -31.86
N LYS A 329 -3.15 7.86 -32.07
CA LYS A 329 -4.25 7.37 -31.24
C LYS A 329 -3.80 7.04 -29.82
N LEU A 330 -2.66 6.36 -29.69
CA LEU A 330 -2.12 5.92 -28.40
C LEU A 330 -1.34 7.03 -27.68
N ALA A 331 -0.75 7.98 -28.41
CA ALA A 331 -0.04 9.11 -27.82
C ALA A 331 -0.97 10.25 -27.35
N LEU A 332 -2.22 10.31 -27.83
CA LEU A 332 -3.15 11.41 -27.52
C LEU A 332 -3.42 11.55 -26.01
N TYR A 333 -3.82 10.47 -25.34
CA TYR A 333 -4.14 10.50 -23.90
C TYR A 333 -2.92 10.82 -23.02
N PRO A 334 -1.74 10.19 -23.19
CA PRO A 334 -0.55 10.54 -22.40
C PRO A 334 -0.13 12.00 -22.58
N CYS A 335 -0.13 12.53 -23.82
CA CYS A 335 0.25 13.90 -24.08
C CYS A 335 -0.72 14.91 -23.47
N VAL A 336 -2.03 14.65 -23.61
CA VAL A 336 -3.07 15.55 -23.10
C VAL A 336 -3.12 15.53 -21.57
N SER A 337 -3.03 14.36 -20.93
CA SER A 337 -3.01 14.23 -19.46
C SER A 337 -1.75 14.84 -18.84
N LEU A 338 -0.58 14.63 -19.44
CA LEU A 338 0.67 15.25 -19.00
C LEU A 338 0.63 16.77 -19.19
N GLY A 339 0.12 17.24 -20.33
CA GLY A 339 -0.09 18.66 -20.59
C GLY A 339 -1.02 19.30 -19.57
N ALA A 340 -2.15 18.65 -19.25
CA ALA A 340 -3.08 19.11 -18.22
C ALA A 340 -2.42 19.16 -16.84
N PHE A 341 -1.63 18.14 -16.45
CA PHE A 341 -0.90 18.13 -15.19
C PHE A 341 0.06 19.32 -15.05
N PHE A 342 0.89 19.57 -16.07
CA PHE A 342 1.80 20.72 -16.07
C PHE A 342 1.05 22.05 -16.08
N LEU A 343 -0.03 22.14 -16.84
CA LEU A 343 -0.84 23.36 -16.91
C LEU A 343 -1.55 23.63 -15.57
N THR A 344 -1.99 22.61 -14.86
CA THR A 344 -2.50 22.70 -13.49
C THR A 344 -1.42 23.12 -12.49
N CYS A 345 -0.17 22.66 -12.65
CA CYS A 345 0.95 23.08 -11.80
C CYS A 345 1.35 24.54 -12.04
N LEU A 346 1.28 25.02 -13.30
CA LEU A 346 1.70 26.36 -13.69
C LEU A 346 0.58 27.41 -13.52
N LEU A 347 -0.68 27.02 -13.77
CA LEU A 347 -1.86 27.89 -13.74
C LEU A 347 -2.90 27.34 -12.76
N SER A 348 -2.58 27.40 -11.46
CA SER A 348 -3.46 26.92 -10.39
C SER A 348 -4.86 27.54 -10.42
N GLU A 349 -4.99 28.79 -10.89
CA GLU A 349 -6.29 29.50 -10.99
C GLU A 349 -7.25 28.94 -12.06
N PHE A 350 -6.73 28.26 -13.08
CA PHE A 350 -7.52 27.76 -14.22
C PHE A 350 -7.62 26.23 -14.30
N SER A 351 -7.11 25.52 -13.28
CA SER A 351 -7.02 24.05 -13.27
C SER A 351 -8.35 23.34 -13.61
N THR A 352 -9.46 23.77 -12.99
CA THR A 352 -10.79 23.18 -13.20
C THR A 352 -11.29 23.38 -14.64
N ALA A 353 -11.06 24.56 -15.21
CA ALA A 353 -11.41 24.86 -16.61
C ALA A 353 -10.59 24.01 -17.58
N ILE A 354 -9.30 23.84 -17.30
CA ILE A 354 -8.39 22.99 -18.08
C ILE A 354 -8.86 21.53 -18.04
N PHE A 355 -9.25 21.04 -16.87
CA PHE A 355 -9.70 19.66 -16.70
C PHE A 355 -11.03 19.37 -17.42
N HIS A 356 -12.03 20.24 -17.30
CA HIS A 356 -13.28 20.08 -18.06
C HIS A 356 -13.07 20.24 -19.56
N LEU A 357 -12.26 21.21 -19.98
CA LEU A 357 -11.90 21.38 -21.39
C LEU A 357 -11.22 20.12 -21.93
N MET A 358 -10.31 19.52 -21.16
CA MET A 358 -9.65 18.27 -21.50
C MET A 358 -10.66 17.14 -21.76
N GLN A 359 -11.60 16.94 -20.83
CA GLN A 359 -12.63 15.90 -20.95
C GLN A 359 -13.52 16.08 -22.17
N ILE A 360 -13.81 17.32 -22.55
CA ILE A 360 -14.63 17.63 -23.73
C ILE A 360 -13.79 17.46 -25.01
N VAL A 361 -12.57 18.00 -25.05
CA VAL A 361 -11.72 18.04 -26.25
C VAL A 361 -11.28 16.64 -26.67
N ILE A 362 -11.00 15.73 -25.73
CA ILE A 362 -10.48 14.39 -26.05
C ILE A 362 -11.42 13.59 -26.98
N PRO A 363 -12.72 13.39 -26.68
CA PRO A 363 -13.64 12.72 -27.58
C PRO A 363 -13.70 13.32 -28.99
N PHE A 364 -13.71 14.66 -29.10
CA PHE A 364 -13.70 15.34 -30.40
C PHE A 364 -12.38 15.14 -31.15
N ALA A 365 -11.25 15.18 -30.42
CA ALA A 365 -9.93 14.91 -30.97
C ALA A 365 -9.84 13.48 -31.52
N PHE A 366 -10.43 12.48 -30.84
CA PHE A 366 -10.51 11.10 -31.34
C PHE A 366 -11.34 10.99 -32.63
N LEU A 367 -12.47 11.68 -32.70
CA LEU A 367 -13.34 11.65 -33.89
C LEU A 367 -12.62 12.27 -35.11
N ALA A 368 -11.91 13.37 -34.90
CA ALA A 368 -11.20 14.09 -35.94
C ALA A 368 -9.78 13.56 -36.21
N LEU A 369 -9.28 12.61 -35.40
CA LEU A 369 -7.89 12.16 -35.40
C LEU A 369 -7.40 11.73 -36.78
N ARG A 370 -8.24 10.98 -37.52
CA ARG A 370 -7.87 10.45 -38.84
C ARG A 370 -7.69 11.56 -39.88
N ILE A 371 -8.46 12.64 -39.77
CA ILE A 371 -8.36 13.80 -40.65
C ILE A 371 -7.09 14.58 -40.30
N PHE A 372 -6.85 14.85 -39.01
CA PHE A 372 -5.66 15.54 -38.54
C PHE A 372 -4.38 14.83 -38.97
N VAL A 373 -4.27 13.51 -38.74
CA VAL A 373 -3.07 12.75 -39.12
C VAL A 373 -2.80 12.83 -40.63
N ARG A 374 -3.84 12.75 -41.48
CA ARG A 374 -3.67 12.87 -42.94
C ARG A 374 -3.21 14.27 -43.36
N ILE A 375 -3.80 15.32 -42.79
CA ILE A 375 -3.42 16.70 -43.08
C ILE A 375 -1.98 16.95 -42.64
N SER A 376 -1.63 16.58 -41.40
CA SER A 376 -0.28 16.72 -40.85
C SER A 376 0.76 15.96 -41.67
N LEU A 377 0.49 14.71 -42.06
CA LEU A 377 1.41 13.93 -42.89
C LEU A 377 1.61 14.55 -44.28
N THR A 378 0.54 15.09 -44.87
CA THR A 378 0.61 15.77 -46.18
C THR A 378 1.39 17.08 -46.07
N ALA A 379 1.18 17.86 -45.01
CA ALA A 379 1.92 19.08 -44.73
C ALA A 379 3.40 18.80 -44.51
N ILE A 380 3.75 17.80 -43.68
CA ILE A 380 5.15 17.40 -43.44
C ILE A 380 5.83 16.95 -44.74
N LYS A 381 5.16 16.11 -45.54
CA LYS A 381 5.70 15.70 -46.85
C LYS A 381 5.90 16.88 -47.79
N SER A 382 4.97 17.82 -47.82
CA SER A 382 5.08 19.05 -48.62
C SER A 382 6.28 19.89 -48.19
N VAL A 383 6.43 20.14 -46.88
CA VAL A 383 7.57 20.90 -46.30
C VAL A 383 8.90 20.19 -46.55
N MET A 384 8.97 18.87 -46.37
CA MET A 384 10.18 18.09 -46.66
C MET A 384 10.50 18.08 -48.16
N SER A 385 9.50 18.07 -49.04
CA SER A 385 9.71 18.18 -50.49
C SER A 385 10.23 19.55 -50.89
N LEU A 386 9.72 20.62 -50.25
CA LEU A 386 10.17 22.00 -50.44
C LEU A 386 11.60 22.19 -49.94
N SER A 387 11.94 21.63 -48.77
CA SER A 387 13.29 21.65 -48.23
C SER A 387 14.26 20.87 -49.11
N ARG A 388 13.88 19.67 -49.60
CA ARG A 388 14.70 18.89 -50.54
C ARG A 388 14.89 19.62 -51.88
N ARG A 389 13.84 20.26 -52.40
CA ARG A 389 13.91 21.05 -53.65
C ARG A 389 14.78 22.29 -53.47
N LYS A 390 14.79 22.91 -52.28
CA LYS A 390 15.68 24.02 -51.94
C LYS A 390 17.14 23.59 -51.82
N VAL A 391 17.43 22.40 -51.29
CA VAL A 391 18.79 21.84 -51.24
C VAL A 391 19.32 21.55 -52.65
N VAL A 392 18.51 20.93 -53.52
CA VAL A 392 18.92 20.65 -54.91
C VAL A 392 19.17 21.93 -55.73
N LEU A 393 18.35 22.96 -55.55
CA LEU A 393 18.55 24.25 -56.25
C LEU A 393 19.81 25.00 -55.76
N LEU A 394 20.20 24.82 -54.50
CA LEU A 394 21.44 25.40 -53.97
C LEU A 394 22.68 24.64 -54.50
N GLU A 395 22.58 23.31 -54.69
CA GLU A 395 23.64 22.52 -55.34
C GLU A 395 23.78 22.82 -56.84
N GLU A 396 22.70 23.20 -57.54
CA GLU A 396 22.74 23.64 -58.95
C GLU A 396 23.20 25.11 -59.13
N GLU A 397 23.06 25.98 -58.12
CA GLU A 397 23.63 27.36 -58.14
C GLU A 397 25.13 27.40 -57.76
N GLU A 398 25.64 26.39 -57.06
CA GLU A 398 27.06 26.26 -56.69
C GLU A 398 27.92 25.46 -57.70
N ALA A 399 27.30 24.83 -58.71
CA ALA A 399 27.95 24.07 -59.79
C ALA A 399 27.98 24.87 -61.11
#